data_AF-A0A259DA04-F1
#
_entry.id   AF-A0A259DA04-F1
#
_cell.length_a   1.000
_cell.length_b   1.000
_cell.length_c   1.000
_cell.angle_alpha   90.00
_cell.angle_beta   90.00
_cell.angle_gamma   90.00
#
_symmetry.space_group_name_H-M   'P 1'
#
loop_
_entity.id
_entity.type
_entity.pdbx_description
1 polymer ?
#
loop_
_entity_poly.entity_id
_entity_poly.type
_entity_poly.pdbx_seq_one_letter_code
_entity_poly.pdbx_strand_id
1 'polypeptide(L)'
;MRTMMVSSTHCCRKSDAAWRKLTGFWLASCLLAGWMLVASSATAADKSAVRKAAIRATPQGYVLDADVELVLNPTLEDALSKGINLYFLLELDVSRPGNWWWFDETIATPVRKMRIYYHLLLRRYVVENGYVTRTAETLGEALTLLGRVSDWQVIERGGLKTGRRYDARLRLRLDTE
;
A
#
# COMPACT_ATOMS: atom_id res chain seq x y z
N MET A 1 30.14 -41.03 77.84
CA MET A 1 29.54 -40.80 76.50
C MET A 1 29.20 -39.33 76.35
N ARG A 2 29.60 -38.72 75.22
CA ARG A 2 29.29 -37.36 74.67
C ARG A 2 29.93 -36.14 75.36
N THR A 3 31.05 -35.58 74.87
CA THR A 3 31.24 -34.59 73.76
C THR A 3 30.63 -33.22 74.07
N MET A 4 31.43 -32.22 74.47
CA MET A 4 32.16 -31.22 73.64
C MET A 4 31.21 -30.14 73.07
N MET A 5 31.25 -28.95 73.66
CA MET A 5 30.54 -27.75 73.22
C MET A 5 31.59 -26.73 72.76
N VAL A 6 31.55 -26.36 71.48
CA VAL A 6 32.41 -25.31 70.90
C VAL A 6 31.49 -24.21 70.35
N SER A 7 31.79 -22.97 70.74
CA SER A 7 31.17 -21.74 70.23
C SER A 7 31.98 -21.23 69.05
N SER A 8 31.32 -20.94 67.92
CA SER A 8 31.89 -20.14 66.84
C SER A 8 30.99 -18.93 66.55
N THR A 9 31.60 -17.75 66.65
CA THR A 9 31.01 -16.46 66.31
C THR A 9 31.05 -16.28 64.79
N HIS A 10 29.90 -16.04 64.15
CA HIS A 10 29.86 -15.62 62.74
C HIS A 10 29.62 -14.10 62.66
N CYS A 11 30.64 -13.37 62.20
CA CYS A 11 30.52 -11.97 61.82
C CYS A 11 29.72 -11.81 60.52
N CYS A 12 28.74 -10.90 60.53
CA CYS A 12 28.02 -10.44 59.34
C CYS A 12 28.93 -9.59 58.43
N ARG A 13 28.81 -9.77 57.11
CA ARG A 13 29.33 -8.84 56.09
C ARG A 13 28.19 -8.35 55.20
N LYS A 14 27.96 -7.04 55.24
CA LYS A 14 26.86 -6.30 54.60
C LYS A 14 27.13 -6.07 53.10
N SER A 15 26.11 -6.21 52.25
CA SER A 15 26.23 -6.07 50.77
C SER A 15 25.38 -4.92 50.22
N ASP A 16 25.87 -3.68 50.37
CA ASP A 16 25.19 -2.46 49.89
C ASP A 16 25.40 -2.18 48.37
N ALA A 17 26.04 -3.09 47.62
CA ALA A 17 26.43 -2.86 46.22
C ALA A 17 25.41 -3.33 45.16
N ALA A 18 24.46 -4.20 45.53
CA ALA A 18 23.57 -4.85 44.57
C ALA A 18 22.44 -3.93 44.05
N TRP A 19 21.98 -2.97 44.85
CA TRP A 19 20.78 -2.18 44.54
C TRP A 19 21.00 -1.09 43.49
N ARG A 20 22.22 -0.58 43.31
CA ARG A 20 22.51 0.47 42.29
C ARG A 20 22.60 -0.06 40.86
N LYS A 21 22.83 -1.36 40.66
CA LYS A 21 22.92 -1.96 39.32
C LYS A 21 21.57 -2.43 38.79
N LEU A 22 20.63 -2.75 39.68
CA LEU A 22 19.28 -3.20 39.33
C LEU A 22 18.40 -2.05 38.81
N THR A 23 18.56 -0.84 39.34
CA THR A 23 17.74 0.32 38.93
C THR A 23 18.08 0.84 37.53
N GLY A 24 19.36 0.80 37.13
CA GLY A 24 19.79 1.25 35.80
C GLY A 24 19.35 0.33 34.66
N PHE A 25 19.28 -0.98 34.90
CA PHE A 25 18.88 -1.95 33.88
C PHE A 25 17.37 -1.92 33.59
N TRP A 26 16.55 -1.66 34.61
CA TRP A 26 15.09 -1.52 34.46
C TRP A 26 14.69 -0.26 33.71
N LEU A 27 15.35 0.88 33.96
CA LEU A 27 15.08 2.14 33.26
C LEU A 27 15.43 2.08 31.76
N ALA A 28 16.54 1.42 31.40
CA ALA A 28 16.92 1.25 29.99
C ALA A 28 15.97 0.31 29.23
N SER A 29 15.46 -0.73 29.89
CA SER A 29 14.49 -1.67 29.29
C SER A 29 13.12 -1.02 29.03
N CYS A 30 12.63 -0.15 29.92
CA CYS A 30 11.39 0.60 29.68
C CYS A 30 11.50 1.62 28.53
N LEU A 31 12.66 2.26 28.35
CA LEU A 31 12.90 3.19 27.25
C LEU A 31 12.94 2.48 25.88
N LEU A 32 13.52 1.27 25.81
CA LEU A 32 13.55 0.46 24.60
C LEU A 32 12.18 -0.14 24.25
N ALA A 33 11.40 -0.55 25.25
CA ALA A 33 10.02 -1.02 25.05
C ALA A 33 9.10 0.11 24.53
N GLY A 34 9.29 1.34 25.02
CA GLY A 34 8.53 2.50 24.56
C GLY A 34 8.78 2.88 23.09
N TRP A 35 9.99 2.68 22.58
CA TRP A 35 10.32 2.94 21.17
C TRP A 35 9.72 1.89 20.21
N MET A 36 9.52 0.65 20.67
CA MET A 36 8.94 -0.41 19.84
C MET A 36 7.42 -0.26 19.63
N LEU A 37 6.73 0.45 20.53
CA LEU A 37 5.27 0.67 20.48
C LEU A 37 4.84 1.82 19.54
N VAL A 38 5.74 2.74 19.18
CA VAL A 38 5.42 3.89 18.30
C VAL A 38 5.51 3.54 16.81
N ALA A 39 6.11 2.42 16.44
CA ALA A 39 6.25 2.01 15.04
C ALA A 39 4.99 1.36 14.42
N SER A 40 3.89 1.21 15.18
CA SER A 40 2.72 0.43 14.73
C SER A 40 1.56 1.24 14.14
N SER A 41 1.66 2.56 14.03
CA SER A 41 0.55 3.38 13.51
C SER A 41 0.89 4.01 12.15
N ALA A 42 0.61 3.28 11.07
CA ALA A 42 0.09 3.83 9.80
C ALA A 42 0.04 2.76 8.70
N THR A 43 -0.80 1.74 8.84
CA THR A 43 -1.38 1.11 7.66
C THR A 43 -2.70 1.81 7.37
N ALA A 44 -2.62 2.93 6.65
CA ALA A 44 -3.76 3.40 5.87
C ALA A 44 -4.01 2.33 4.81
N ALA A 45 -4.77 1.30 5.16
CA ALA A 45 -5.28 0.34 4.21
C ALA A 45 -6.26 1.12 3.33
N ASP A 46 -5.76 1.61 2.19
CA ASP A 46 -6.61 2.06 1.10
C ASP A 46 -7.60 0.92 0.81
N LYS A 47 -8.88 1.17 1.08
CA LYS A 47 -9.93 0.15 0.93
C LYS A 47 -10.25 -0.17 -0.54
N SER A 48 -9.49 0.42 -1.46
CA SER A 48 -9.67 0.25 -2.89
C SER A 48 -9.11 -1.10 -3.35
N ALA A 49 -9.89 -1.86 -4.10
CA ALA A 49 -9.55 -3.23 -4.50
C ALA A 49 -9.80 -3.46 -5.98
N VAL A 50 -8.91 -4.18 -6.64
CA VAL A 50 -9.12 -4.62 -8.03
C VAL A 50 -10.07 -5.81 -8.01
N ARG A 51 -11.31 -5.64 -8.52
CA ARG A 51 -12.30 -6.73 -8.58
C ARG A 51 -12.02 -7.66 -9.76
N LYS A 52 -11.67 -7.08 -10.90
CA LYS A 52 -11.43 -7.83 -12.14
C LYS A 52 -10.33 -7.13 -12.94
N ALA A 53 -9.44 -7.91 -13.52
CA ALA A 53 -8.47 -7.44 -14.50
C ALA A 53 -8.25 -8.56 -15.53
N ALA A 54 -8.38 -8.24 -16.81
CA ALA A 54 -8.17 -9.18 -17.89
C ALA A 54 -7.45 -8.50 -19.05
N ILE A 55 -6.40 -9.13 -19.53
CA ILE A 55 -5.68 -8.69 -20.73
C ILE A 55 -6.22 -9.48 -21.91
N ARG A 56 -6.59 -8.77 -22.98
CA ARG A 56 -7.02 -9.36 -24.25
C ARG A 56 -6.04 -9.00 -25.36
N ALA A 57 -5.79 -9.96 -26.25
CA ALA A 57 -5.05 -9.71 -27.48
C ALA A 57 -5.97 -9.07 -28.54
N THR A 58 -5.43 -8.09 -29.26
CA THR A 58 -6.07 -7.38 -30.38
C THR A 58 -5.09 -7.35 -31.57
N PRO A 59 -5.54 -7.05 -32.80
CA PRO A 59 -4.64 -6.89 -33.95
C PRO A 59 -3.52 -5.85 -33.77
N GLN A 60 -3.73 -4.88 -32.86
CA GLN A 60 -2.86 -3.75 -32.58
C GLN A 60 -1.94 -4.00 -31.36
N GLY A 61 -2.17 -5.07 -30.59
CA GLY A 61 -1.36 -5.43 -29.43
C GLY A 61 -2.18 -6.06 -28.33
N TYR A 62 -1.98 -5.62 -27.09
CA TYR A 62 -2.69 -6.09 -25.92
C TYR A 62 -3.41 -4.94 -25.23
N VAL A 63 -4.68 -5.17 -24.89
CA VAL A 63 -5.52 -4.23 -24.15
C VAL A 63 -5.89 -4.78 -22.78
N LEU A 64 -6.01 -3.91 -21.79
CA LEU A 64 -6.48 -4.23 -20.45
C LEU A 64 -7.92 -3.76 -20.25
N ASP A 65 -8.76 -4.67 -19.79
CA ASP A 65 -10.06 -4.37 -19.18
C ASP A 65 -9.97 -4.62 -17.68
N ALA A 66 -10.31 -3.63 -16.87
CA ALA A 66 -10.27 -3.74 -15.42
C ALA A 66 -11.50 -3.06 -14.76
N ASP A 67 -11.89 -3.63 -13.62
CA ASP A 67 -12.91 -3.08 -12.72
C ASP A 67 -12.26 -2.94 -11.35
N VAL A 68 -12.09 -1.69 -10.93
CA VAL A 68 -11.47 -1.32 -9.66
C VAL A 68 -12.55 -0.70 -8.77
N GLU A 69 -12.70 -1.26 -7.58
CA GLU A 69 -13.49 -0.64 -6.52
C GLU A 69 -12.66 0.48 -5.89
N LEU A 70 -13.11 1.72 -6.05
CA LEU A 70 -12.51 2.86 -5.34
C LEU A 70 -13.35 3.24 -4.14
N VAL A 71 -12.66 3.43 -3.01
CA VAL A 71 -13.25 3.97 -1.79
C VAL A 71 -12.38 5.13 -1.34
N LEU A 72 -12.95 6.33 -1.32
CA LEU A 72 -12.27 7.50 -0.79
C LEU A 72 -12.36 7.54 0.73
N ASN A 73 -11.37 8.15 1.36
CA ASN A 73 -11.46 8.49 2.77
C ASN A 73 -12.19 9.85 2.95
N PRO A 74 -12.68 10.17 4.15
CA PRO A 74 -13.44 11.40 4.38
C PRO A 74 -12.67 12.69 4.01
N THR A 75 -11.34 12.69 4.16
CA THR A 75 -10.49 13.82 3.78
C THR A 75 -10.49 14.06 2.27
N LEU A 76 -10.41 13.00 1.47
CA LEU A 76 -10.46 13.07 0.01
C LEU A 76 -11.86 13.45 -0.50
N GLU A 77 -12.91 12.97 0.17
CA GLU A 77 -14.29 13.36 -0.13
C GLU A 77 -14.53 14.85 0.11
N ASP A 78 -14.08 15.38 1.26
CA ASP A 78 -14.16 16.79 1.60
C ASP A 78 -13.35 17.65 0.62
N ALA A 79 -12.14 17.21 0.27
CA ALA A 79 -11.31 17.87 -0.74
C ALA A 79 -12.04 17.98 -2.09
N LEU A 80 -12.63 16.88 -2.58
CA LEU A 80 -13.44 16.90 -3.80
C LEU A 80 -14.62 17.87 -3.69
N SER A 81 -15.34 17.87 -2.58
CA SER A 81 -16.49 18.76 -2.37
C SER A 81 -16.11 20.24 -2.43
N LYS A 82 -14.87 20.57 -2.06
CA LYS A 82 -14.28 21.91 -2.15
C LYS A 82 -13.73 22.25 -3.54
N GLY A 83 -13.87 21.34 -4.51
CA GLY A 83 -13.39 21.52 -5.88
C GLY A 83 -11.91 21.22 -6.07
N ILE A 84 -11.26 20.51 -5.12
CA ILE A 84 -9.89 20.03 -5.30
C ILE A 84 -9.90 18.83 -6.24
N ASN A 85 -9.06 18.86 -7.27
CA ASN A 85 -8.93 17.77 -8.22
C ASN A 85 -8.13 16.62 -7.61
N LEU A 86 -8.65 15.40 -7.70
CA LEU A 86 -7.91 14.20 -7.34
C LEU A 86 -7.43 13.49 -8.60
N TYR A 87 -6.15 13.17 -8.61
CA TYR A 87 -5.50 12.43 -9.69
C TYR A 87 -5.18 11.02 -9.23
N PHE A 88 -5.43 10.05 -10.09
CA PHE A 88 -5.17 8.65 -9.84
C PHE A 88 -4.26 8.10 -10.94
N LEU A 89 -3.34 7.23 -10.55
CA LEU A 89 -2.47 6.49 -11.44
C LEU A 89 -2.84 5.03 -11.38
N LEU A 90 -3.24 4.48 -12.52
CA LEU A 90 -3.38 3.04 -12.71
C LEU A 90 -2.15 2.52 -13.43
N GLU A 91 -1.32 1.79 -12.71
CA GLU A 91 -0.05 1.24 -13.18
C GLU A 91 -0.21 -0.26 -13.42
N LEU A 92 0.14 -0.72 -14.62
CA LEU A 92 0.28 -2.13 -14.90
C LEU A 92 1.76 -2.45 -15.03
N ASP A 93 2.26 -3.37 -14.19
CA ASP A 93 3.60 -3.92 -14.31
C ASP A 93 3.52 -5.31 -14.92
N VAL A 94 4.10 -5.48 -16.11
CA VAL A 94 4.17 -6.76 -16.80
C VAL A 94 5.60 -7.25 -16.76
N SER A 95 5.82 -8.35 -16.06
CA SER A 95 7.12 -8.96 -15.91
C SER A 95 7.15 -10.39 -16.46
N ARG A 96 8.35 -10.86 -16.77
CA ARG A 96 8.61 -12.26 -17.09
C ARG A 96 9.36 -12.89 -15.92
N PRO A 97 8.87 -14.03 -15.37
CA PRO A 97 9.59 -14.74 -14.32
C PRO A 97 10.96 -15.22 -14.82
N GLY A 98 11.99 -15.04 -14.01
CA GLY A 98 13.34 -15.52 -14.29
C GLY A 98 13.39 -17.06 -14.34
N ASN A 99 14.29 -17.64 -15.14
CA ASN A 99 14.24 -19.06 -15.47
C ASN A 99 15.19 -19.96 -14.65
N TRP A 100 16.03 -19.45 -13.74
CA TRP A 100 16.92 -20.32 -12.92
C TRP A 100 17.65 -19.58 -11.76
N TRP A 101 18.16 -18.36 -11.94
CA TRP A 101 18.93 -17.64 -10.87
C TRP A 101 18.80 -16.11 -10.86
N TRP A 102 17.93 -15.55 -11.68
CA TRP A 102 17.87 -14.11 -11.94
C TRP A 102 16.49 -13.52 -11.63
N PHE A 103 16.46 -12.22 -11.32
CA PHE A 103 15.24 -11.44 -11.03
C PHE A 103 14.26 -11.43 -12.21
N ASP A 104 13.00 -11.12 -11.92
CA ASP A 104 11.96 -10.91 -12.92
C ASP A 104 12.38 -9.80 -13.91
N GLU A 105 12.21 -10.06 -15.21
CA GLU A 105 12.49 -9.09 -16.27
C GLU A 105 11.23 -8.25 -16.52
N THR A 106 11.29 -6.94 -16.27
CA THR A 106 10.19 -6.02 -16.60
C THR A 106 10.10 -5.84 -18.11
N ILE A 107 8.91 -6.09 -18.66
CA ILE A 107 8.63 -6.05 -20.09
C ILE A 107 7.94 -4.74 -20.47
N ALA A 108 6.97 -4.32 -19.66
CA ALA A 108 6.23 -3.08 -19.88
C ALA A 108 5.67 -2.56 -18.54
N THR A 109 5.66 -1.24 -18.39
CA THR A 109 5.09 -0.57 -17.22
C THR A 109 4.19 0.60 -17.65
N PRO A 110 3.11 0.37 -18.41
CA PRO A 110 2.22 1.45 -18.83
C PRO A 110 1.47 2.04 -17.63
N VAL A 111 1.30 3.35 -17.67
CA VAL A 111 0.62 4.13 -16.63
C VAL A 111 -0.55 4.90 -17.26
N ARG A 112 -1.74 4.77 -16.68
CA ARG A 112 -2.92 5.55 -17.06
C ARG A 112 -3.20 6.58 -15.99
N LYS A 113 -3.12 7.85 -16.37
CA LYS A 113 -3.56 8.97 -15.54
C LYS A 113 -5.07 9.12 -15.62
N MET A 114 -5.70 9.28 -14.47
CA MET A 114 -7.13 9.42 -14.32
C MET A 114 -7.41 10.59 -13.37
N ARG A 115 -8.53 11.27 -13.56
CA ARG A 115 -8.87 12.45 -12.76
C ARG A 115 -10.33 12.43 -12.37
N ILE A 116 -10.62 12.87 -11.15
CA ILE A 116 -11.96 13.16 -10.68
C ILE A 116 -11.97 14.51 -9.98
N TYR A 117 -12.99 15.32 -10.26
CA TYR A 117 -13.20 16.60 -9.60
C TYR A 117 -14.68 16.96 -9.53
N TYR A 118 -15.03 17.86 -8.62
CA TYR A 118 -16.39 18.38 -8.51
C TYR A 118 -16.49 19.75 -9.19
N HIS A 119 -17.40 19.87 -10.16
CA HIS A 119 -17.68 21.12 -10.83
C HIS A 119 -18.72 21.92 -10.03
N LEU A 120 -18.27 22.92 -9.26
CA LEU A 120 -19.10 23.69 -8.33
C LEU A 120 -20.32 24.36 -8.97
N LEU A 121 -20.14 25.00 -10.13
CA LEU A 121 -21.23 25.69 -10.83
C LEU A 121 -22.33 24.73 -11.31
N LEU A 122 -21.93 23.61 -11.93
CA LEU A 122 -22.84 22.61 -12.48
C LEU A 122 -23.32 21.61 -11.45
N ARG A 123 -22.73 21.61 -10.25
CA ARG A 123 -22.97 20.67 -9.16
C ARG A 123 -22.84 19.21 -9.57
N ARG A 124 -21.87 18.90 -10.43
CA ARG A 124 -21.64 17.56 -10.98
C ARG A 124 -20.21 17.11 -10.75
N TYR A 125 -20.05 15.80 -10.55
CA TYR A 125 -18.74 15.17 -10.57
C TYR A 125 -18.32 14.96 -12.01
N VAL A 126 -17.07 15.26 -12.33
CA VAL A 126 -16.45 15.04 -13.63
C VAL A 126 -15.35 14.01 -13.46
N VAL A 127 -15.36 13.01 -14.34
CA VAL A 127 -14.44 11.88 -14.35
C VAL A 127 -13.75 11.84 -15.71
N GLU A 128 -12.43 11.78 -15.69
CA GLU A 128 -11.61 11.69 -16.89
C GLU A 128 -10.71 10.48 -16.80
N ASN A 129 -10.97 9.51 -17.67
CA ASN A 129 -10.19 8.26 -17.72
C ASN A 129 -9.19 8.30 -18.88
N GLY A 130 -8.61 9.45 -19.20
CA GLY A 130 -7.64 9.64 -20.30
C GLY A 130 -8.25 9.88 -21.68
N TYR A 131 -9.15 9.01 -22.16
CA TYR A 131 -9.77 9.15 -23.49
C TYR A 131 -11.19 9.72 -23.48
N VAL A 132 -11.88 9.57 -22.36
CA VAL A 132 -13.29 9.93 -22.24
C VAL A 132 -13.50 10.70 -20.95
N THR A 133 -14.22 11.81 -21.08
CA THR A 133 -14.75 12.58 -19.97
C THR A 133 -16.22 12.21 -19.78
N ARG A 134 -16.60 11.89 -18.53
CA ARG A 134 -17.98 11.61 -18.14
C ARG A 134 -18.35 12.46 -16.94
N THR A 135 -19.64 12.67 -16.76
CA THR A 135 -20.17 13.39 -15.60
C THR A 135 -21.16 12.51 -14.85
N ALA A 136 -21.20 12.66 -13.53
CA ALA A 136 -22.09 11.93 -12.64
C ALA A 136 -22.71 12.88 -11.61
N GLU A 137 -23.88 12.52 -11.10
CA GLU A 137 -24.61 13.34 -10.12
C GLU A 137 -24.19 13.03 -8.68
N THR A 138 -23.76 11.79 -8.45
CA THR A 138 -23.32 11.32 -7.13
C THR A 138 -21.85 10.90 -7.12
N LEU A 139 -21.21 11.01 -5.97
CA LEU A 139 -19.82 10.57 -5.80
C LEU A 139 -19.66 9.07 -6.08
N GLY A 140 -20.58 8.23 -5.58
CA GLY A 140 -20.50 6.77 -5.78
C GLY A 140 -20.58 6.36 -7.25
N GLU A 141 -21.44 7.02 -8.03
CA GLU A 141 -21.52 6.84 -9.48
C GLU A 141 -20.21 7.28 -10.15
N ALA A 142 -19.69 8.45 -9.77
CA ALA A 142 -18.43 8.96 -10.30
C ALA A 142 -17.25 8.00 -10.02
N LEU A 143 -17.15 7.45 -8.82
CA LEU A 143 -16.12 6.47 -8.45
C LEU A 143 -16.29 5.15 -9.22
N THR A 144 -17.52 4.72 -9.46
CA THR A 144 -17.80 3.53 -10.31
C THR A 144 -17.37 3.77 -11.76
N LEU A 145 -17.63 4.96 -12.30
CA LEU A 145 -17.19 5.36 -13.63
C LEU A 145 -15.66 5.48 -13.72
N LEU A 146 -15.03 6.03 -12.69
CA LEU A 146 -13.59 6.15 -12.58
C LEU A 146 -12.95 4.75 -12.58
N GLY A 147 -13.44 3.83 -11.72
CA GLY A 147 -12.90 2.47 -11.59
C GLY A 147 -13.08 1.54 -12.79
N ARG A 148 -13.97 1.88 -13.73
CA ARG A 148 -14.18 1.10 -14.95
C ARG A 148 -13.17 1.52 -16.03
N VAL A 149 -12.26 0.60 -16.32
CA VAL A 149 -11.22 0.76 -17.34
C VAL A 149 -11.46 -0.25 -18.45
N SER A 150 -11.62 0.26 -19.67
CA SER A 150 -11.92 -0.58 -20.84
C SER A 150 -11.01 -0.21 -22.00
N ASP A 151 -10.64 -1.22 -22.78
CA ASP A 151 -9.83 -1.14 -23.99
C ASP A 151 -8.56 -0.29 -23.82
N TRP A 152 -7.91 -0.38 -22.66
CA TRP A 152 -6.66 0.33 -22.41
C TRP A 152 -5.51 -0.35 -23.14
N GLN A 153 -4.96 0.25 -24.19
CA GLN A 153 -3.76 -0.27 -24.84
C GLN A 153 -2.56 -0.25 -23.88
N VAL A 154 -2.04 -1.42 -23.53
CA VAL A 154 -0.97 -1.59 -22.54
C VAL A 154 0.35 -2.05 -23.15
N ILE A 155 0.29 -2.84 -24.23
CA ILE A 155 1.48 -3.34 -24.93
C ILE A 155 1.20 -3.32 -26.43
N GLU A 156 2.13 -2.82 -27.23
CA GLU A 156 2.04 -2.85 -28.69
C GLU A 156 2.19 -4.27 -29.26
N ARG A 157 1.78 -4.44 -30.52
CA ARG A 157 1.97 -5.69 -31.24
C ARG A 157 3.45 -6.10 -31.25
N GLY A 158 3.73 -7.35 -30.89
CA GLY A 158 5.09 -7.89 -30.83
C GLY A 158 5.83 -7.66 -29.51
N GLY A 159 5.25 -6.91 -28.56
CA GLY A 159 5.86 -6.72 -27.23
C GLY A 159 5.90 -7.98 -26.37
N LEU A 160 5.03 -8.96 -26.63
CA LEU A 160 5.05 -10.27 -25.97
C LEU A 160 5.46 -11.38 -26.96
N LYS A 161 6.33 -12.28 -26.51
CA LYS A 161 6.79 -13.46 -27.26
C LYS A 161 5.82 -14.62 -27.04
N THR A 162 5.44 -15.29 -28.13
CA THR A 162 4.56 -16.47 -28.08
C THR A 162 5.19 -17.62 -27.28
N GLY A 163 4.37 -18.37 -26.54
CA GLY A 163 4.81 -19.55 -25.77
C GLY A 163 5.58 -19.21 -24.49
N ARG A 164 5.61 -17.94 -24.07
CA ARG A 164 6.21 -17.51 -22.81
C ARG A 164 5.13 -17.16 -21.80
N ARG A 165 5.41 -17.44 -20.51
CA ARG A 165 4.60 -17.00 -19.39
C ARG A 165 5.03 -15.60 -18.98
N TYR A 166 4.04 -14.79 -18.63
CA TYR A 166 4.20 -13.43 -18.12
C TYR A 166 3.34 -13.28 -16.87
N ASP A 167 3.82 -12.50 -15.92
CA ASP A 167 3.07 -12.10 -14.75
C ASP A 167 2.69 -10.62 -14.89
N ALA A 168 1.51 -10.26 -14.42
CA ALA A 168 0.96 -8.92 -14.51
C ALA A 168 0.47 -8.48 -13.13
N ARG A 169 0.89 -7.29 -12.70
CA ARG A 169 0.47 -6.67 -11.44
C ARG A 169 -0.18 -5.33 -11.74
N LEU A 170 -1.44 -5.17 -11.33
CA LEU A 170 -2.18 -3.92 -11.47
C LEU A 170 -2.20 -3.18 -10.13
N ARG A 171 -1.84 -1.91 -10.13
CA ARG A 171 -1.81 -1.06 -8.93
C ARG A 171 -2.53 0.25 -9.21
N LEU A 172 -3.43 0.62 -8.33
CA LEU A 172 -4.06 1.93 -8.32
C LEU A 172 -3.46 2.75 -7.17
N ARG A 173 -3.08 4.00 -7.44
CA ARG A 173 -2.56 4.92 -6.42
C ARG A 173 -3.13 6.31 -6.63
N LEU A 174 -3.26 7.06 -5.54
CA LEU A 174 -3.50 8.50 -5.60
C LEU A 174 -2.18 9.21 -5.96
N ASP A 175 -2.23 10.11 -6.94
CA ASP A 175 -1.12 10.98 -7.31
C ASP A 175 -1.13 12.20 -6.38
N THR A 176 -0.02 12.42 -5.67
CA THR A 176 0.11 13.49 -4.66
C THR A 176 1.19 14.51 -5.03
N GLU A 177 1.66 14.50 -6.27
CA GLU A 177 2.66 15.43 -6.78
C GLU A 177 2.10 16.81 -7.18
#